data_AF-A0A7K9LDA0-F1
#
_entry.id   AF-A0A7K9LDA0-F1
#
_cell.length_a   1.000
_cell.length_b   1.000
_cell.length_c   1.000
_cell.angle_alpha   90.00
_cell.angle_beta   90.00
_cell.angle_gamma   90.00
#
_symmetry.space_group_name_H-M   'P 1'
#
loop_
_entity.id
_entity.type
_entity.pdbx_description
1 polymer ?
#
loop_
_entity_poly.entity_id
_entity_poly.type
_entity_poly.pdbx_seq_one_letter_code
_entity_poly.pdbx_strand_id
1 'polypeptide(L)' 'LEFAVQMSCQGCADAVRAALDAAPDVKLLELRPQQQSVLVETTAAAEQVRELLENSGCRAVLKGMGSSSE' A
#
# COMPACT_ATOMS: atom_id res chain seq x y z
N LEU A 1 -4.91 3.32 -6.21
CA LEU A 1 -3.49 3.02 -6.51
C LEU A 1 -3.16 1.61 -6.05
N GLU A 2 -2.53 0.80 -6.89
CA GLU A 2 -2.05 -0.54 -6.52
C GLU A 2 -0.53 -0.53 -6.35
N PHE A 3 -0.07 -1.02 -5.21
CA PHE A 3 1.34 -1.18 -4.85
C PHE A 3 1.66 -2.65 -4.62
N ALA A 4 2.75 -3.13 -5.20
CA ALA A 4 3.37 -4.37 -4.79
C ALA A 4 4.26 -4.08 -3.58
N VAL A 5 3.94 -4.70 -2.44
CA VAL A 5 4.68 -4.53 -1.19
C VAL A 5 5.28 -5.86 -0.81
N GLN A 6 6.60 -5.90 -0.65
CA GLN A 6 7.31 -7.13 -0.31
C GLN A 6 7.09 -7.50 1.16
N MET A 7 5.97 -8.15 1.43
CA MET A 7 5.62 -8.70 2.73
C MET A 7 6.26 -10.09 2.85
N SER A 8 7.38 -10.19 3.55
CA SER A 8 8.05 -11.48 3.80
C SER A 8 7.47 -12.23 5.00
N CYS A 9 6.72 -11.54 5.87
CA CYS A 9 6.17 -12.06 7.12
C CYS A 9 4.78 -11.48 7.38
N GLN A 10 3.97 -12.16 8.21
CA GLN A 10 2.65 -11.68 8.61
C GLN A 10 2.72 -10.32 9.35
N GLY A 11 3.80 -10.07 10.09
CA GLY A 11 4.05 -8.77 10.74
C GLY A 11 4.30 -7.61 9.76
N CYS A 12 4.85 -7.88 8.56
CA CYS A 12 5.02 -6.85 7.54
C CYS A 12 3.66 -6.34 7.03
N ALA A 13 2.71 -7.26 6.85
CA ALA A 13 1.36 -6.91 6.42
C ALA A 13 0.63 -6.04 7.46
N ASP A 14 0.80 -6.35 8.75
CA ASP A 14 0.19 -5.56 9.83
C ASP A 14 0.86 -4.19 9.98
N ALA A 15 2.19 -4.11 9.88
CA ALA A 15 2.92 -2.84 9.89
C ALA A 15 2.48 -1.91 8.75
N VAL A 16 2.36 -2.46 7.53
CA VAL A 16 1.84 -1.73 6.36
C VAL A 16 0.42 -1.24 6.61
N ARG A 17 -0.45 -2.09 7.16
CA ARG A 17 -1.82 -1.70 7.48
C ARG A 17 -1.87 -0.57 8.50
N ALA A 18 -1.06 -0.66 9.56
CA ALA A 18 -0.97 0.37 10.59
C ALA A 18 -0.44 1.70 10.05
N ALA A 19 0.56 1.67 9.16
CA ALA A 19 1.10 2.88 8.55
C ALA A 19 0.09 3.57 7.62
N LEU A 20 -0.70 2.79 6.89
CA LEU A 20 -1.78 3.32 6.06
C LEU A 20 -2.92 3.89 6.91
N ASP A 21 -3.29 3.23 8.02
CA ASP A 21 -4.32 3.70 8.95
C ASP A 21 -3.90 4.99 9.68
N ALA A 22 -2.60 5.15 9.94
CA ALA A 22 -2.04 6.37 10.51
C ALA A 22 -2.06 7.58 9.54
N ALA A 23 -2.27 7.36 8.25
CA ALA A 23 -2.29 8.39 7.23
C ALA A 23 -3.73 8.78 6.86
N PRO A 24 -4.24 9.96 7.27
CA PRO A 24 -5.64 10.35 7.03
C PRO A 24 -5.95 10.59 5.54
N ASP A 25 -4.95 10.92 4.73
CA ASP A 25 -5.07 11.11 3.27
C ASP A 25 -5.03 9.78 2.48
N VAL A 26 -4.83 8.65 3.15
CA VAL A 26 -4.73 7.34 2.53
C VAL A 26 -5.72 6.38 3.15
N LYS A 27 -6.55 5.77 2.31
CA LYS A 27 -7.55 4.79 2.70
C LYS A 27 -7.20 3.44 2.11
N LEU A 28 -7.03 2.45 2.98
CA LEU A 28 -6.81 1.08 2.53
C LEU A 28 -8.10 0.50 1.94
N LEU A 29 -8.08 0.13 0.66
CA LEU A 29 -9.21 -0.54 0.00
C LEU A 29 -9.08 -2.07 0.10
N GLU A 30 -7.90 -2.59 -0.23
CA GLU A 30 -7.65 -4.04 -0.23
C GLU A 30 -6.20 -4.33 0.14
N LEU A 31 -5.97 -5.32 1.00
CA LEU A 31 -4.63 -5.78 1.38
C LEU A 31 -4.51 -7.27 1.10
N ARG A 32 -3.66 -7.62 0.12
CA ARG A 32 -3.45 -8.99 -0.35
C ARG A 32 -2.03 -9.46 -0.04
N PRO A 33 -1.76 -9.96 1.18
CA PRO A 33 -0.42 -10.40 1.56
C PRO A 33 0.04 -11.61 0.75
N GLN A 34 -0.89 -12.48 0.33
CA GLN A 34 -0.61 -13.63 -0.54
C GLN A 34 -0.11 -13.23 -1.93
N GLN A 35 -0.63 -12.12 -2.47
CA GLN A 35 -0.23 -11.57 -3.76
C GLN A 35 0.81 -10.46 -3.61
N GLN A 36 1.26 -10.21 -2.37
CA GLN A 36 2.18 -9.12 -2.03
C GLN A 36 1.72 -7.78 -2.62
N SER A 37 0.41 -7.54 -2.61
CA SER A 37 -0.24 -6.41 -3.30
C SER A 37 -1.19 -5.68 -2.37
N VAL A 38 -1.23 -4.37 -2.48
CA VAL A 38 -2.02 -3.46 -1.67
C VAL A 38 -2.71 -2.46 -2.57
N LEU A 39 -4.02 -2.33 -2.41
CA LEU A 39 -4.86 -1.36 -3.09
C LEU A 39 -5.27 -0.29 -2.08
N VAL A 40 -4.98 0.96 -2.43
CA VAL A 40 -5.27 2.13 -1.60
C VAL A 40 -5.93 3.22 -2.43
N GLU A 41 -6.85 3.91 -1.79
CA GLU A 41 -7.49 5.11 -2.28
C GLU A 41 -6.84 6.30 -1.60
N THR A 42 -6.36 7.27 -2.36
CA THR A 42 -5.72 8.47 -1.81
C THR A 42 -5.91 9.63 -2.76
N THR A 43 -5.92 10.83 -2.18
CA THR A 43 -5.83 12.11 -2.89
C THR A 43 -4.38 12.56 -3.09
N ALA A 44 -3.43 11.93 -2.37
CA ALA A 44 -2.01 12.25 -2.45
C ALA A 44 -1.33 11.61 -3.67
N ALA A 45 -0.13 12.11 -4.00
CA ALA A 45 0.69 11.55 -5.05
C ALA A 45 1.13 10.11 -4.73
N ALA A 46 1.27 9.28 -5.76
CA ALA A 46 1.69 7.88 -5.59
C ALA A 46 3.05 7.74 -4.87
N GLU A 47 3.94 8.73 -5.01
CA GLU A 47 5.23 8.75 -4.31
C GLU A 47 5.06 8.89 -2.80
N GLN A 48 4.14 9.74 -2.33
CA GLN A 48 3.87 9.90 -0.89
C GLN A 48 3.37 8.60 -0.27
N VAL A 49 2.49 7.89 -0.97
CA VAL A 49 1.99 6.59 -0.51
C VAL A 49 3.09 5.53 -0.53
N ARG A 50 3.93 5.51 -1.57
CA ARG A 50 5.11 4.65 -1.61
C ARG A 50 5.99 4.90 -0.39
N GLU A 51 6.28 6.15 -0.09
CA GLU A 51 7.15 6.55 1.02
C GLU A 51 6.55 6.14 2.38
N LEU A 52 5.24 6.28 2.57
CA LEU A 52 4.51 5.76 3.75
C LEU A 52 4.66 4.24 3.91
N LEU A 53 4.51 3.49 2.82
CA LEU A 53 4.68 2.04 2.82
C LEU A 53 6.14 1.66 3.12
N GLU A 54 7.11 2.37 2.54
CA GLU A 54 8.55 2.16 2.80
C GLU A 54 8.95 2.54 4.22
N ASN A 55 8.30 3.53 4.82
CA ASN A 55 8.48 3.90 6.22
C ASN A 55 8.03 2.80 7.19
N SER A 56 7.19 1.86 6.73
CA SER A 56 6.85 0.64 7.48
C SER A 56 7.99 -0.39 7.52
N GLY A 57 9.13 -0.10 6.88
CA GLY A 57 10.25 -1.03 6.72
C GLY A 57 10.04 -2.06 5.61
N CYS A 58 9.02 -1.89 4.76
CA CYS A 58 8.69 -2.80 3.68
C CYS A 58 8.86 -2.12 2.33
N ARG A 59 9.52 -2.77 1.37
CA ARG A 59 9.70 -2.18 0.03
C ARG A 59 8.36 -2.14 -0.71
N ALA A 60 7.99 -0.98 -1.23
CA ALA A 60 6.77 -0.78 -2.01
C ALA A 60 7.09 -0.30 -3.43
N VAL A 61 6.42 -0.87 -4.42
CA VAL A 61 6.57 -0.51 -5.84
C VAL A 61 5.18 -0.27 -6.42
N LEU A 62 4.95 0.90 -7.03
CA LEU A 62 3.70 1.17 -7.72
C LEU A 62 3.54 0.21 -8.90
N LYS A 63 2.47 -0.58 -8.90
CA LYS A 63 2.13 -1.52 -9.97
C LYS A 63 1.24 -0.86 -11.01
N GLY A 64 0.33 0.00 -10.57
CA GLY A 64 -0.51 0.79 -11.44
C GLY A 64 -1.50 1.65 -10.67
N MET A 65 -2.00 2.71 -11.30
CA MET A 65 -3.27 3.30 -10.90
C MET A 65 -4.34 2.31 -11.36
N GLY A 66 -4.94 1.54 -10.44
CA GLY A 66 -6.05 0.66 -10.76
C GLY A 66 -7.14 1.47 -11.46
N SER A 67 -7.11 1.45 -12.79
CA SER A 67 -8.12 2.02 -13.64
C SER A 67 -9.19 0.96 -13.69
N SER A 68 -10.25 1.13 -12.90
CA SER A 68 -11.53 0.49 -13.16
C SER A 68 -12.00 1.00 -14.53
N SER A 69 -11.42 0.42 -15.58
CA SER A 69 -11.92 0.49 -16.94
C SER A 69 -12.58 -0.86 -17.12
N GLU A 70 -13.90 -0.81 -17.32
CA GLU A 70 -14.84 -1.94 -17.40
C GLU A 70 -14.46 -3.02 -18.42
#